data_AF-A0A7N0TB42-F1
#
_entry.id   AF-A0A7N0TB42-F1
#
_cell.length_a   1.000
_cell.length_b   1.000
_cell.length_c   1.000
_cell.angle_alpha   90.00
_cell.angle_beta   90.00
_cell.angle_gamma   90.00
#
_symmetry.space_group_name_H-M   'P 1'
#
loop_
_entity.id
_entity.type
_entity.pdbx_description
1 polymer ?
#
loop_
_entity_poly.entity_id
_entity_poly.type
_entity_poly.pdbx_seq_one_letter_code
_entity_poly.pdbx_strand_id
1 'polypeptide(L)'
;MMQNIPMHFVRENSLSYCTDEKMVLRTETGSSWSVNVVANMGGYKLCGGWSAFVSDNGIKKGDVCEFKLMSRLEMRVEVTPKL
;
A
#
# COMPACT_ATOMS: atom_id res chain seq x y z
N MET A 1 -5.89 -6.91 8.69
CA MET A 1 -5.11 -5.71 9.08
C MET A 1 -5.37 -4.59 8.08
N MET A 2 -5.19 -3.33 8.46
CA MET A 2 -5.30 -2.18 7.57
C MET A 2 -4.03 -1.33 7.66
N GLN A 3 -3.64 -0.69 6.56
CA GLN A 3 -2.50 0.22 6.49
C GLN A 3 -2.96 1.60 6.03
N ASN A 4 -2.63 2.65 6.77
CA ASN A 4 -2.97 4.02 6.38
C ASN A 4 -2.10 4.48 5.20
N ILE A 5 -2.69 5.18 4.24
CA ILE A 5 -1.96 5.98 3.24
C ILE A 5 -1.75 7.38 3.83
N PRO A 6 -0.50 7.87 3.97
CA PRO A 6 -0.25 9.18 4.56
C PRO A 6 -0.95 10.32 3.79
N MET A 7 -1.67 11.19 4.50
CA MET A 7 -2.44 12.26 3.85
C MET A 7 -1.55 13.31 3.15
N HIS A 8 -0.32 13.54 3.63
CA HIS A 8 0.61 14.44 2.94
C HIS A 8 0.97 13.90 1.55
N PHE A 9 1.32 12.61 1.46
CA PHE A 9 1.61 11.91 0.21
C PHE A 9 0.43 11.99 -0.76
N VAL A 10 -0.79 11.79 -0.27
CA VAL A 10 -2.01 11.91 -1.09
C VAL A 10 -2.16 13.33 -1.65
N ARG A 11 -1.96 14.36 -0.82
CA ARG A 11 -2.09 15.77 -1.24
C ARG A 11 -1.02 16.17 -2.23
N GLU A 12 0.24 15.83 -1.96
CA GLU A 12 1.39 16.15 -2.82
C GLU A 12 1.26 15.53 -4.22
N ASN A 13 0.69 14.33 -4.30
CA ASN A 13 0.48 13.64 -5.58
C ASN A 13 -0.91 13.89 -6.18
N SER A 14 -1.71 14.82 -5.62
CA SER A 14 -3.08 15.13 -6.08
C SER A 14 -3.97 13.90 -6.23
N LEU A 15 -3.81 12.93 -5.31
CA LEU A 15 -4.51 11.66 -5.34
C LEU A 15 -5.91 11.78 -4.71
N SER A 16 -6.85 11.06 -5.31
CA SER A 16 -8.19 10.87 -4.76
C SER A 16 -8.62 9.44 -5.03
N TYR A 17 -9.16 8.79 -3.99
CA TYR A 17 -9.61 7.40 -4.06
C TYR A 17 -11.07 7.28 -3.65
N CYS A 18 -11.77 6.31 -4.23
CA CYS A 18 -13.08 5.87 -3.78
C CYS A 18 -12.93 4.61 -2.93
N THR A 19 -13.90 4.39 -2.04
CA THR A 19 -14.03 3.10 -1.35
C THR A 19 -14.24 1.99 -2.37
N ASP A 20 -13.61 0.84 -2.11
CA ASP A 20 -13.61 -0.37 -2.94
C ASP A 20 -12.76 -0.30 -4.23
N GLU A 21 -12.01 0.78 -4.44
CA GLU A 21 -10.98 0.78 -5.49
C GLU A 21 -9.86 -0.23 -5.19
N LYS A 22 -9.30 -0.79 -6.26
CA LYS A 22 -8.18 -1.73 -6.18
C LYS A 22 -6.86 -1.01 -6.44
N MET A 23 -5.96 -1.05 -5.46
CA MET A 23 -4.56 -0.64 -5.59
C MET A 23 -3.71 -1.87 -5.89
N VAL A 24 -2.80 -1.76 -6.86
CA VAL A 24 -1.81 -2.80 -7.15
C VAL A 24 -0.52 -2.48 -6.39
N LEU A 25 -0.07 -3.42 -5.57
CA LEU A 25 1.25 -3.40 -4.95
C LEU A 25 2.17 -4.33 -5.73
N ARG A 26 3.32 -3.84 -6.19
CA ARG A 26 4.29 -4.63 -6.96
C ARG A 26 5.67 -4.61 -6.30
N THR A 27 6.31 -5.75 -6.14
CA THR A 27 7.70 -5.83 -5.67
C THR A 27 8.70 -5.68 -6.81
N GLU A 28 9.97 -5.38 -6.50
CA GLU A 28 11.07 -5.38 -7.48
C GLU A 28 11.24 -6.75 -8.18
N THR A 29 10.89 -7.85 -7.51
CA THR A 29 10.90 -9.21 -8.07
C THR A 29 9.78 -9.47 -9.08
N GLY A 30 8.89 -8.50 -9.31
CA GLY A 30 7.80 -8.58 -10.29
C GLY A 30 6.49 -9.19 -9.78
N SER A 31 6.48 -9.72 -8.54
CA SER A 31 5.25 -10.21 -7.90
C SER A 31 4.30 -9.06 -7.59
N SER A 32 3.00 -9.31 -7.62
CA SER A 32 1.99 -8.28 -7.38
C SER A 32 0.80 -8.77 -6.57
N TRP A 33 0.19 -7.84 -5.84
CA TRP A 33 -0.98 -8.06 -5.00
C TRP A 33 -2.01 -6.97 -5.28
N SER A 34 -3.27 -7.37 -5.42
CA SER A 34 -4.39 -6.43 -5.45
C SER A 34 -4.89 -6.22 -4.03
N VAL A 35 -4.91 -4.97 -3.57
CA VAL A 35 -5.41 -4.57 -2.26
C VAL A 35 -6.55 -3.57 -2.41
N ASN A 36 -7.52 -3.59 -1.50
CA ASN A 36 -8.63 -2.64 -1.50
C ASN A 36 -8.19 -1.31 -0.88
N VAL A 37 -8.71 -0.21 -1.40
CA VAL A 37 -8.71 1.10 -0.75
C VAL A 37 -10.07 1.35 -0.12
N VAL A 38 -10.07 1.81 1.13
CA VAL A 38 -11.26 2.35 1.78
C VAL A 38 -11.04 3.81 2.13
N ALA A 39 -12.01 4.64 1.79
CA ALA A 39 -12.05 6.05 2.16
C ALA A 39 -12.85 6.21 3.46
N ASN A 40 -12.32 6.97 4.42
CA ASN A 40 -13.03 7.35 5.63
C ASN A 40 -12.74 8.82 5.98
N MET A 41 -13.37 9.35 7.03
CA MET A 41 -13.19 10.76 7.43
C MET A 41 -11.73 11.15 7.72
N GLY A 42 -10.87 10.18 8.04
CA GLY A 42 -9.45 10.38 8.36
C GLY A 42 -8.49 10.18 7.19
N GLY A 43 -8.98 9.87 5.98
CA GLY A 43 -8.18 9.62 4.79
C GLY A 43 -8.42 8.25 4.17
N TYR A 44 -7.35 7.66 3.64
CA TYR A 44 -7.41 6.41 2.89
C TYR A 44 -6.62 5.30 3.57
N LYS A 45 -7.12 4.07 3.47
CA LYS A 45 -6.44 2.90 4.00
C LYS A 45 -6.42 1.78 2.99
N LEU A 46 -5.31 1.04 2.93
CA LEU A 46 -5.20 -0.25 2.28
C LEU A 46 -5.80 -1.32 3.22
N CYS A 47 -6.71 -2.12 2.69
CA CYS A 47 -7.28 -3.29 3.35
C CYS A 47 -7.45 -4.42 2.32
N GLY A 48 -8.16 -5.50 2.67
CA GLY A 48 -8.55 -6.58 1.74
C GLY A 48 -7.47 -6.99 0.74
N GLY A 49 -6.61 -7.95 1.09
CA GLY A 49 -5.41 -8.30 0.32
C GLY A 49 -4.12 -7.81 0.96
N TRP A 50 -4.17 -6.73 1.75
CA TRP A 50 -3.01 -6.22 2.50
C TRP A 50 -2.36 -7.28 3.42
N SER A 51 -3.17 -8.07 4.13
CA SER A 51 -2.63 -9.14 4.99
C SER A 51 -1.96 -10.28 4.21
N ALA A 52 -2.41 -10.56 2.98
CA ALA A 52 -1.75 -11.53 2.10
C ALA A 52 -0.40 -10.98 1.64
N PHE A 53 -0.35 -9.73 1.18
CA PHE A 53 0.90 -9.04 0.85
C PHE A 53 1.92 -9.12 2.00
N VAL A 54 1.50 -8.80 3.23
CA VAL A 54 2.37 -8.86 4.42
C VAL A 54 2.89 -10.28 4.68
N SER A 55 1.99 -11.28 4.62
CA SER A 55 2.33 -12.68 4.90
C SER A 55 3.25 -13.28 3.84
N ASP A 56 2.93 -13.08 2.55
CA ASP A 56 3.64 -13.67 1.43
C ASP A 56 5.07 -13.11 1.30
N ASN A 57 5.26 -11.84 1.70
CA ASN A 57 6.58 -11.20 1.72
C ASN A 57 7.32 -11.36 3.06
N GLY A 58 6.75 -12.10 4.02
CA GLY A 58 7.38 -12.37 5.31
C GLY A 58 7.64 -11.12 6.17
N ILE A 59 6.87 -10.04 5.95
CA ILE A 59 7.04 -8.76 6.62
C ILE A 59 6.68 -8.89 8.11
N LYS A 60 7.59 -8.43 8.97
CA LYS A 60 7.47 -8.50 10.43
C LYS A 60 7.44 -7.10 11.03
N LYS A 61 7.06 -7.04 12.31
CA LYS A 61 7.07 -5.79 13.08
C LYS A 61 8.48 -5.20 13.11
N GLY A 62 8.60 -4.00 12.57
CA GLY A 62 9.84 -3.22 12.54
C GLY A 62 10.56 -3.24 11.21
N ASP A 63 10.14 -4.09 10.26
CA ASP A 63 10.54 -3.96 8.87
C ASP A 63 9.95 -2.68 8.28
N VAL A 64 10.61 -2.14 7.26
CA VAL A 64 10.20 -0.93 6.55
C VAL A 64 9.72 -1.31 5.16
N CYS A 65 8.55 -0.82 4.77
CA CYS A 65 8.05 -0.91 3.40
C CYS A 65 8.10 0.48 2.78
N GLU A 66 8.95 0.68 1.78
CA GLU A 66 9.01 1.91 1.00
C GLU A 66 8.08 1.81 -0.20
N PHE A 67 7.16 2.77 -0.33
CA PHE A 67 6.18 2.82 -1.40
C PHE A 67 6.56 3.91 -2.40
N LYS A 68 6.66 3.56 -3.68
CA LYS A 68 6.88 4.48 -4.80
C LYS A 68 5.63 4.50 -5.68
N LEU A 69 5.04 5.68 -5.88
CA LEU A 69 3.87 5.84 -6.75
C LEU A 69 4.28 5.61 -8.21
N MET A 70 3.66 4.66 -8.90
CA MET A 70 3.91 4.41 -10.32
C MET A 70 2.77 4.94 -11.19
N SER A 71 1.54 4.80 -10.71
CA SER A 71 0.34 5.39 -11.27
C SER A 71 -0.69 5.60 -10.16
N ARG A 72 -1.84 6.23 -10.45
CA ARG A 72 -2.88 6.49 -9.45
C ARG A 72 -3.23 5.24 -8.62
N LEU A 73 -3.34 4.07 -9.25
CA LEU A 73 -3.73 2.80 -8.63
C LEU A 73 -2.61 1.74 -8.64
N GLU A 74 -1.36 2.14 -8.78
CA GLU A 74 -0.22 1.23 -8.70
C GLU A 74 0.93 1.84 -7.89
N MET A 75 1.41 1.08 -6.90
CA MET A 75 2.60 1.40 -6.12
C MET A 75 3.62 0.27 -6.24
N ARG A 76 4.89 0.64 -6.41
CA ARG A 76 6.00 -0.28 -6.20
C ARG A 76 6.34 -0.30 -4.71
N VAL A 77 6.64 -1.47 -4.17
CA VAL A 77 6.99 -1.67 -2.76
C VAL A 77 8.34 -2.35 -2.63
N GLU A 78 9.21 -1.76 -1.83
CA GLU A 78 10.51 -2.30 -1.45
C GLU A 78 10.49 -2.59 0.06
N VAL A 79 10.86 -3.82 0.44
CA VAL A 79 10.81 -4.27 1.84
C VAL A 79 12.24 -4.36 2.37
N THR A 80 12.52 -3.57 3.40
CA THR A 80 13.80 -3.56 4.10
C THR A 80 13.61 -4.22 5.47
N PRO A 81 14.23 -5.40 5.72
CA PRO A 81 14.16 -6.06 7.02
C PRO A 81 14.75 -5.19 8.12
N LYS A 82 14.18 -5.30 9.32
CA LYS A 82 14.81 -4.75 10.51
C LYS A 82 16.12 -5.48 10.80
N LEU A 83 17.18 -4.73 11.15
CA LEU A 83 18.40 -5.26 11.74
C LEU A 83 18.15 -5.85 13.14
#